data_AF-A0AAP9NA50-F1
#
_entry.id   AF-A0AAP9NA50-F1
#
_cell.length_a   1.000
_cell.length_b   1.000
_cell.length_c   1.000
_cell.angle_alpha   90.00
_cell.angle_beta   90.00
_cell.angle_gamma   90.00
#
_symmetry.space_group_name_H-M   'P 1'
#
loop_
_entity.id
_entity.type
_entity.pdbx_description
1 polymer ?
#
loop_
_entity_poly.entity_id
_entity_poly.type
_entity_poly.pdbx_seq_one_letter_code
_entity_poly.pdbx_strand_id
1 'polypeptide(L)'
;MELSKMIYLIKYKIKTGDAPSYRLTVDQLAKLFNLNFEENKERKRNVTKVLKGINEHLRFTNFQFKYVKGANDKWAYTVDFEFSQETLDYFDERYTAMFTQRFYSDLLWRYAGLAFPNCAVGRDRVNKVEDIKSDRNLYEDYLAWANSPQNKALKEEVYRENFFRVFGKTPEEFGLTSNAPTVTREPKEFIVKNPPTVTPEPEKII
;
A
#
# COMPACT_ATOMS: atom_id res chain seq x y z
N MET A 1 1.74 0.52 -4.95
CA MET A 1 2.64 -0.51 -5.51
C MET A 1 4.07 0.00 -5.73
N GLU A 2 4.29 1.23 -6.23
CA GLU A 2 5.66 1.74 -6.49
C GLU A 2 6.47 2.13 -5.22
N LEU A 3 5.87 2.77 -4.21
CA LEU A 3 6.59 3.15 -2.97
C LEU A 3 7.19 1.94 -2.22
N SER A 4 6.42 0.85 -2.10
CA SER A 4 6.85 -0.39 -1.47
C SER A 4 8.06 -1.01 -2.19
N LYS A 5 8.06 -0.97 -3.52
CA LYS A 5 9.17 -1.43 -4.36
C LYS A 5 10.42 -0.56 -4.20
N MET A 6 10.24 0.76 -4.10
CA MET A 6 11.36 1.69 -3.84
C MET A 6 12.01 1.42 -2.48
N ILE A 7 11.20 1.20 -1.44
CA ILE A 7 11.68 0.86 -0.10
C ILE A 7 12.45 -0.47 -0.12
N TYR A 8 11.89 -1.51 -0.75
CA TYR A 8 12.56 -2.81 -0.91
C TYR A 8 13.94 -2.69 -1.56
N LEU A 9 14.02 -1.97 -2.70
CA LEU A 9 15.28 -1.80 -3.43
C LEU A 9 16.31 -1.00 -2.64
N ILE A 10 15.88 0.00 -1.87
CA ILE A 10 16.77 0.75 -0.97
C ILE A 10 17.31 -0.15 0.15
N LYS A 11 16.46 -1.00 0.75
CA LYS A 11 16.90 -1.99 1.76
C LYS A 11 17.86 -3.01 1.17
N TYR A 12 17.65 -3.47 -0.06
CA TYR A 12 18.58 -4.36 -0.76
C TYR A 12 19.95 -3.68 -0.95
N LYS A 13 19.97 -2.43 -1.44
CA LYS A 13 21.21 -1.65 -1.61
C LYS A 13 21.98 -1.47 -0.30
N ILE A 14 21.28 -1.18 0.80
CA ILE A 14 21.89 -1.11 2.14
C ILE A 14 22.61 -2.42 2.49
N LYS A 15 21.98 -3.58 2.21
CA LYS A 15 22.59 -4.91 2.47
C LYS A 15 23.80 -5.20 1.57
N THR A 16 23.83 -4.69 0.34
CA THR A 16 24.93 -4.87 -0.61
C THR A 16 26.04 -3.84 -0.48
N GLY A 17 25.90 -2.86 0.43
CA GLY A 17 26.87 -1.79 0.64
C GLY A 17 26.74 -0.62 -0.34
N ASP A 18 25.65 -0.56 -1.10
CA ASP A 18 25.36 0.50 -2.06
C ASP A 18 24.63 1.69 -1.39
N ALA A 19 24.60 2.82 -2.10
CA ALA A 19 23.90 4.02 -1.63
C ALA A 19 22.40 3.74 -1.37
N PRO A 20 21.84 4.15 -0.22
CA PRO A 20 20.49 3.83 0.22
C PRO A 20 19.43 4.72 -0.46
N SER A 21 19.45 4.79 -1.78
CA SER A 21 18.56 5.65 -2.55
C SER A 21 18.02 4.97 -3.82
N TYR A 22 16.86 5.42 -4.26
CA TYR A 22 16.24 4.98 -5.51
C TYR A 22 16.13 6.15 -6.48
N ARG A 23 16.45 5.93 -7.77
CA ARG A 23 16.54 6.99 -8.76
C ARG A 23 15.51 6.83 -9.87
N LEU A 24 14.83 7.92 -10.20
CA LEU A 24 13.98 8.03 -11.39
C LEU A 24 14.22 9.36 -12.09
N THR A 25 14.14 9.36 -13.41
CA THR A 25 14.14 10.60 -14.19
C THR A 25 12.78 11.31 -14.08
N VAL A 26 12.77 12.62 -14.30
CA VAL A 26 11.51 13.40 -14.36
C VAL A 26 10.56 12.85 -15.43
N ASP A 27 11.07 12.33 -16.54
CA ASP A 27 10.24 11.75 -17.60
C ASP A 27 9.58 10.44 -17.18
N GLN A 28 10.31 9.57 -16.47
CA GLN A 28 9.74 8.36 -15.89
C GLN A 28 8.64 8.69 -14.87
N LEU A 29 8.88 9.69 -14.01
CA LEU A 29 7.89 10.16 -13.04
C LEU A 29 6.67 10.79 -13.72
N ALA A 30 6.87 11.60 -14.76
CA ALA A 30 5.77 12.20 -15.51
C ALA A 30 4.88 11.12 -16.15
N LYS A 31 5.48 10.08 -16.75
CA LYS A 31 4.74 8.92 -17.25
C LYS A 31 3.99 8.19 -16.14
N LEU A 32 4.63 7.93 -15.00
CA LEU A 32 4.00 7.27 -13.84
C LEU A 32 2.81 8.06 -13.28
N PHE A 33 2.87 9.39 -13.34
CA PHE A 33 1.80 10.30 -12.88
C PHE A 33 0.81 10.67 -13.99
N ASN A 34 0.93 10.07 -15.18
CA ASN A 34 0.12 10.42 -16.36
C ASN A 34 0.10 11.93 -16.67
N LEU A 35 1.25 12.58 -16.53
CA LEU A 35 1.46 14.00 -16.81
C LEU A 35 1.98 14.18 -18.24
N ASN A 36 1.16 14.77 -19.11
CA ASN A 36 1.55 15.09 -20.49
C ASN A 36 1.87 16.58 -20.63
N PHE A 37 3.15 16.92 -20.64
CA PHE A 37 3.64 18.28 -20.87
C PHE A 37 4.82 18.26 -21.84
N GLU A 38 4.83 19.15 -22.83
CA GLU A 38 5.92 19.26 -23.80
C GLU A 38 7.16 19.94 -23.20
N GLU A 39 6.98 20.96 -22.34
CA GLU A 39 8.09 21.71 -21.78
C GLU A 39 8.73 21.02 -20.55
N ASN A 40 10.05 20.82 -20.60
CA ASN A 40 10.81 20.15 -19.52
C ASN A 40 10.70 20.86 -18.16
N LYS A 41 10.63 22.20 -18.16
CA LYS A 41 10.52 23.02 -16.95
C LYS A 41 9.17 22.84 -16.27
N GLU A 42 8.10 22.85 -17.06
CA GLU A 42 6.74 22.62 -16.58
C GLU A 42 6.58 21.19 -16.04
N ARG A 43 7.09 20.20 -16.78
CA ARG A 43 7.09 18.79 -16.35
C ARG A 43 7.74 18.61 -14.98
N LYS A 44 8.94 19.17 -14.77
CA LYS A 44 9.64 19.10 -13.47
C LYS A 44 8.86 19.79 -12.34
N ARG A 45 8.24 20.95 -12.61
CA ARG A 45 7.42 21.66 -11.62
C ARG A 45 6.22 20.82 -11.20
N ASN A 46 5.51 20.21 -12.14
CA ASN A 46 4.32 19.40 -11.85
C ASN A 46 4.67 18.09 -11.16
N VAL A 47 5.74 17.40 -11.58
CA VAL A 47 6.29 16.25 -10.84
C VAL A 47 6.59 16.64 -9.38
N THR A 48 7.24 17.78 -9.15
CA THR A 48 7.53 18.25 -7.78
C THR A 48 6.26 18.47 -6.96
N LYS A 49 5.21 19.07 -7.54
CA LYS A 49 3.94 19.28 -6.87
C LYS A 49 3.28 17.96 -6.48
N VAL A 50 3.26 16.98 -7.39
CA VAL A 50 2.69 15.66 -7.13
C VAL A 50 3.45 14.95 -6.02
N LEU A 51 4.78 14.96 -6.04
CA LEU A 51 5.60 14.34 -4.99
C LEU A 51 5.35 14.95 -3.61
N LYS A 52 5.25 16.29 -3.52
CA LYS A 52 4.89 16.98 -2.28
C LYS A 52 3.48 16.62 -1.82
N GLY A 53 2.51 16.65 -2.74
CA GLY A 53 1.12 16.29 -2.44
C GLY A 53 0.98 14.86 -1.94
N ILE A 54 1.72 13.90 -2.52
CA ILE A 54 1.76 12.52 -2.01
C ILE A 54 2.29 12.53 -0.57
N ASN A 55 3.42 13.17 -0.30
CA ASN A 55 4.01 13.23 1.04
C ASN A 55 3.08 13.85 2.09
N GLU A 56 2.28 14.86 1.75
CA GLU A 56 1.30 15.47 2.67
C GLU A 56 0.25 14.46 3.16
N HIS A 57 -0.03 13.41 2.38
CA HIS A 57 -1.02 12.39 2.71
C HIS A 57 -0.40 11.12 3.33
N LEU A 58 0.93 11.02 3.39
CA LEU A 58 1.64 9.88 3.97
C LEU A 58 2.04 10.18 5.41
N ARG A 59 1.53 9.40 6.38
CA ARG A 59 1.87 9.54 7.80
C ARG A 59 3.12 8.78 8.23
N PHE A 60 3.33 7.58 7.69
CA PHE A 60 4.36 6.63 8.15
C PHE A 60 5.35 6.18 7.07
N THR A 61 5.07 6.53 5.81
CA THR A 61 5.86 6.13 4.64
C THR A 61 6.27 7.34 3.80
N ASN A 62 6.38 8.50 4.46
CA ASN A 62 6.88 9.70 3.81
C ASN A 62 8.32 9.48 3.32
N PHE A 63 8.68 10.22 2.27
CA PHE A 63 9.99 10.09 1.64
C PHE A 63 10.64 11.45 1.47
N GLN A 64 11.96 11.47 1.53
CA GLN A 64 12.73 12.62 1.08
C GLN A 64 13.06 12.44 -0.39
N PHE A 65 13.12 13.55 -1.12
CA PHE A 65 13.56 13.51 -2.51
C PHE A 65 14.41 14.74 -2.84
N LYS A 66 15.43 14.54 -3.67
CA LYS A 66 16.31 15.59 -4.17
C LYS A 66 16.57 15.43 -5.66
N TYR A 67 16.70 16.55 -6.36
CA TYR A 67 17.11 16.52 -7.75
C TYR A 67 18.63 16.41 -7.84
N VAL A 68 19.11 15.38 -8.52
CA VAL A 68 20.53 15.11 -8.75
C VAL A 68 20.86 15.28 -10.23
N LYS A 69 22.08 15.76 -10.48
CA LYS A 69 22.66 15.88 -11.81
C LYS A 69 23.44 14.60 -12.09
N GLY A 70 23.12 13.88 -13.17
CA GLY A 70 23.95 12.78 -13.63
C GLY A 70 25.32 13.29 -14.09
N ALA A 71 26.32 12.41 -14.16
CA ALA A 71 27.69 12.78 -14.50
C ALA A 71 27.80 13.57 -15.83
N ASN A 72 26.91 13.28 -16.79
CA ASN A 72 26.90 13.90 -18.12
C ASN A 72 25.66 14.79 -18.37
N ASP A 73 24.83 15.05 -17.36
CA ASP A 73 23.58 15.80 -17.58
C ASP A 73 23.84 17.31 -17.54
N LYS A 74 23.17 18.08 -18.40
CA LYS A 74 23.24 19.56 -18.35
C LYS A 74 22.49 20.13 -17.14
N TRP A 75 21.44 19.45 -16.69
CA TRP A 75 20.54 19.89 -15.61
C TRP A 75 20.21 18.74 -14.66
N ALA A 76 19.92 19.05 -13.40
CA ALA A 76 19.43 18.05 -12.45
C ALA A 76 18.02 17.59 -12.82
N TYR A 77 17.94 16.50 -13.59
CA TYR A 77 16.69 15.94 -14.15
C TYR A 77 16.41 14.51 -13.66
N THR A 78 17.24 14.02 -12.75
CA THR A 78 17.02 12.78 -12.01
C THR A 78 16.63 13.11 -10.58
N VAL A 79 15.69 12.35 -10.02
CA VAL A 79 15.23 12.45 -8.64
C VAL A 79 15.79 11.27 -7.86
N ASP A 80 16.48 11.57 -6.77
CA ASP A 80 16.96 10.60 -5.79
C ASP A 80 15.97 10.58 -4.64
N PHE A 81 15.45 9.39 -4.33
CA PHE A 81 14.48 9.14 -3.27
C PHE A 81 15.15 8.42 -2.11
N GLU A 82 14.87 8.88 -0.90
CA GLU A 82 15.38 8.34 0.35
C GLU A 82 14.21 8.19 1.33
N PHE A 83 14.25 7.18 2.19
CA PHE A 83 13.26 6.97 3.24
C PHE A 83 13.95 7.07 4.60
N SER A 84 13.21 7.54 5.61
CA SER A 84 13.70 7.53 6.99
C SER A 84 13.95 6.09 7.45
N GLN A 85 14.90 5.90 8.38
CA GLN A 85 15.13 4.59 8.98
C GLN A 85 13.84 4.03 9.60
N GLU A 86 13.02 4.88 10.23
CA GLU A 86 11.69 4.53 10.75
C GLU A 86 10.77 3.93 9.67
N THR A 87 10.73 4.52 8.47
CA THR A 87 9.96 3.98 7.34
C THR A 87 10.54 2.64 6.86
N LEU A 88 11.87 2.52 6.82
CA LEU A 88 12.55 1.28 6.42
C LEU A 88 12.31 0.14 7.42
N ASP A 89 12.25 0.46 8.71
CA ASP A 89 11.95 -0.47 9.80
C ASP A 89 10.46 -0.84 9.82
N TYR A 90 9.57 0.13 9.55
CA TYR A 90 8.14 -0.12 9.33
C TYR A 90 7.89 -1.11 8.19
N PHE A 91 8.66 -1.01 7.10
CA PHE A 91 8.61 -1.90 5.94
C PHE A 91 9.51 -3.14 6.12
N ASP A 92 9.56 -3.72 7.32
CA ASP A 92 10.26 -4.99 7.52
C ASP A 92 9.42 -6.17 7.01
N GLU A 93 9.66 -6.53 5.75
CA GLU A 93 9.09 -7.70 5.07
C GLU A 93 9.27 -8.99 5.86
N ARG A 94 10.24 -9.07 6.78
CA ARG A 94 10.33 -10.21 7.70
C ARG A 94 9.16 -10.24 8.66
N TYR A 95 8.81 -9.11 9.27
CA TYR A 95 7.64 -9.05 10.16
C TYR A 95 6.34 -9.18 9.37
N THR A 96 6.23 -8.60 8.17
CA THR A 96 5.06 -8.84 7.31
C THR A 96 4.95 -10.31 6.91
N ALA A 97 6.02 -10.95 6.45
CA ALA A 97 6.02 -12.36 6.08
C ALA A 97 5.75 -13.27 7.29
N MET A 98 6.35 -12.98 8.46
CA MET A 98 6.09 -13.71 9.70
C MET A 98 4.65 -13.54 10.16
N PHE A 99 4.09 -12.33 10.08
CA PHE A 99 2.69 -12.06 10.39
C PHE A 99 1.76 -12.80 9.44
N THR A 100 1.96 -12.67 8.13
CA THR A 100 1.15 -13.35 7.12
C THR A 100 1.21 -14.87 7.29
N GLN A 101 2.41 -15.44 7.45
CA GLN A 101 2.58 -16.88 7.67
C GLN A 101 1.86 -17.35 8.94
N ARG A 102 2.06 -16.66 10.06
CA ARG A 102 1.43 -17.03 11.35
C ARG A 102 -0.09 -16.85 11.31
N PHE A 103 -0.56 -15.72 10.78
CA PHE A 103 -1.98 -15.43 10.65
C PHE A 103 -2.70 -16.51 9.85
N TYR A 104 -2.23 -16.84 8.64
CA TYR A 104 -2.88 -17.87 7.83
C TYR A 104 -2.73 -19.27 8.40
N SER A 105 -1.61 -19.59 9.08
CA SER A 105 -1.44 -20.87 9.78
C SER A 105 -2.43 -21.04 10.93
N ASP A 106 -2.57 -20.02 11.79
CA ASP A 106 -3.51 -20.03 12.91
C ASP A 106 -4.95 -20.01 12.40
N LEU A 107 -5.24 -19.23 11.37
CA LEU A 107 -6.56 -19.15 10.76
C LEU A 107 -6.99 -20.51 10.15
N LEU A 108 -6.06 -21.20 9.48
CA LEU A 108 -6.28 -22.54 8.94
C LEU A 108 -6.50 -23.57 10.05
N TRP A 109 -5.74 -23.47 11.15
CA TRP A 109 -5.94 -24.31 12.33
C TRP A 109 -7.33 -24.12 12.95
N ARG A 110 -7.80 -22.87 13.07
CA ARG A 110 -9.16 -22.57 13.57
C ARG A 110 -10.23 -23.08 12.60
N TYR A 111 -10.03 -22.90 11.29
CA TYR A 111 -10.92 -23.42 10.26
C TYR A 111 -11.06 -24.94 10.32
N ALA A 112 -9.95 -25.68 10.47
CA ALA A 112 -9.99 -27.14 10.60
C ALA A 112 -10.87 -27.59 11.79
N GLY A 113 -10.84 -26.87 12.90
CA GLY A 113 -11.73 -27.14 14.04
C GLY A 113 -13.21 -26.82 13.80
N LEU A 114 -13.52 -25.90 12.90
CA LEU A 114 -14.89 -25.53 12.53
C LEU A 114 -15.47 -26.47 11.47
N ALA A 115 -14.70 -26.74 10.41
CA ALA A 115 -15.11 -27.58 9.29
C ALA A 115 -15.20 -29.06 9.68
N PHE A 116 -14.39 -29.50 10.66
CA PHE A 116 -14.36 -30.88 11.15
C PHE A 116 -14.62 -30.91 12.66
N PRO A 117 -15.87 -30.76 13.12
CA PRO A 117 -16.19 -30.62 14.55
C PRO A 117 -15.85 -31.87 15.39
N ASN A 118 -15.77 -33.04 14.76
CA ASN A 118 -15.34 -34.28 15.42
C ASN A 118 -13.79 -34.41 15.54
N CYS A 119 -13.05 -33.43 15.02
CA CYS A 119 -11.59 -33.41 15.08
C CYS A 119 -11.12 -32.91 16.44
N ALA A 120 -10.53 -33.81 17.23
CA ALA A 120 -9.92 -33.47 18.51
C ALA A 120 -8.78 -32.45 18.34
N VAL A 121 -8.56 -31.63 19.36
CA VAL A 121 -7.41 -30.72 19.43
C VAL A 121 -6.13 -31.56 19.59
N GLY A 122 -5.06 -31.18 18.89
CA GLY A 122 -3.78 -31.89 18.92
C GLY A 122 -3.47 -32.55 17.59
N ARG A 123 -2.99 -33.80 17.62
CA ARG A 123 -2.49 -34.51 16.43
C ARG A 123 -3.54 -34.63 15.31
N ASP A 124 -4.79 -34.90 15.67
CA ASP A 124 -5.87 -35.04 14.69
C ASP A 124 -6.09 -33.74 13.91
N ARG A 125 -6.03 -32.60 14.59
CA ARG A 125 -6.16 -31.29 13.95
C ARG A 125 -4.94 -30.92 13.11
N VAL A 126 -3.74 -31.33 13.53
CA VAL A 126 -2.53 -31.19 12.70
C VAL A 126 -2.70 -31.95 11.40
N ASN A 127 -3.14 -33.21 11.47
CA ASN A 127 -3.38 -34.03 10.28
C ASN A 127 -4.44 -33.39 9.36
N LYS A 128 -5.54 -32.88 9.93
CA LYS A 128 -6.57 -32.18 9.13
C LYS A 128 -6.06 -30.91 8.46
N VAL A 129 -5.19 -30.16 9.12
CA VAL A 129 -4.54 -28.99 8.49
C VAL A 129 -3.69 -29.41 7.29
N GLU A 130 -2.93 -30.49 7.40
CA GLU A 130 -2.13 -31.00 6.28
C GLU A 130 -3.00 -31.60 5.16
N ASP A 131 -4.12 -32.25 5.49
CA ASP A 131 -5.12 -32.70 4.52
C ASP A 131 -5.65 -31.49 3.72
N ILE A 132 -6.05 -30.41 4.39
CA ILE A 132 -6.57 -29.20 3.73
C ILE A 132 -5.51 -28.56 2.83
N LYS A 133 -4.24 -28.52 3.24
CA LYS A 133 -3.16 -27.97 2.41
C LYS A 133 -2.88 -28.80 1.16
N SER A 134 -3.09 -30.12 1.26
CA SER A 134 -2.74 -31.08 0.21
C SER A 134 -3.89 -31.30 -0.78
N ASP A 135 -5.13 -30.99 -0.39
CA ASP A 135 -6.32 -31.12 -1.22
C ASP A 135 -6.78 -29.74 -1.74
N ARG A 136 -6.85 -29.63 -3.07
CA ARG A 136 -7.22 -28.37 -3.73
C ARG A 136 -8.63 -27.89 -3.37
N ASN A 137 -9.61 -28.80 -3.30
CA ASN A 137 -11.00 -28.42 -3.04
C ASN A 137 -11.15 -27.97 -1.59
N LEU A 138 -10.55 -28.70 -0.64
CA LEU A 138 -10.56 -28.30 0.77
C LEU A 138 -9.84 -26.96 0.98
N TYR A 139 -8.76 -26.71 0.24
CA TYR A 139 -8.07 -25.42 0.29
C TYR A 139 -8.90 -24.28 -0.30
N GLU A 140 -9.59 -24.51 -1.42
CA GLU A 140 -10.51 -23.54 -2.01
C GLU A 140 -11.69 -23.22 -1.06
N ASP A 141 -12.24 -24.23 -0.37
CA ASP A 141 -13.27 -24.04 0.67
C ASP A 141 -12.76 -23.21 1.86
N TYR A 142 -11.53 -23.48 2.30
CA TYR A 142 -10.85 -22.67 3.32
C TYR A 142 -10.71 -21.21 2.86
N LEU A 143 -10.26 -20.97 1.62
CA LEU A 143 -10.08 -19.61 1.10
C LEU A 143 -11.42 -18.89 0.97
N ALA A 144 -12.46 -19.58 0.50
CA ALA A 144 -13.81 -19.03 0.41
C ALA A 144 -14.33 -18.64 1.81
N TRP A 145 -14.16 -19.52 2.80
CA TRP A 145 -14.51 -19.21 4.19
C TRP A 145 -13.68 -18.04 4.71
N ALA A 146 -12.35 -18.05 4.56
CA ALA A 146 -11.45 -17.04 5.11
C ALA A 146 -11.82 -15.62 4.64
N ASN A 147 -12.19 -15.48 3.35
CA ASN A 147 -12.57 -14.22 2.73
C ASN A 147 -14.06 -13.85 2.90
N SER A 148 -14.88 -14.73 3.50
CA SER A 148 -16.29 -14.45 3.78
C SER A 148 -16.49 -13.67 5.08
N PRO A 149 -17.66 -13.03 5.31
CA PRO A 149 -17.98 -12.41 6.59
C PRO A 149 -18.28 -13.43 7.72
N GLN A 150 -18.33 -14.73 7.42
CA GLN A 150 -18.60 -15.76 8.42
C GLN A 150 -17.52 -15.77 9.49
N ASN A 151 -17.92 -16.02 10.74
CA ASN A 151 -17.02 -16.08 11.90
C ASN A 151 -16.11 -14.84 12.05
N LYS A 152 -16.59 -13.65 11.68
CA LYS A 152 -15.82 -12.40 11.71
C LYS A 152 -15.08 -12.17 13.04
N ALA A 153 -15.76 -12.33 14.17
CA ALA A 153 -15.16 -12.12 15.50
C ALA A 153 -13.93 -13.03 15.75
N LEU A 154 -14.01 -14.31 15.35
CA LEU A 154 -12.90 -15.25 15.45
C LEU A 154 -11.71 -14.82 14.56
N LYS A 155 -11.99 -14.35 13.35
CA LYS A 155 -10.94 -13.90 12.42
C LYS A 155 -10.25 -12.64 12.93
N GLU A 156 -11.02 -11.72 13.51
CA GLU A 156 -10.51 -10.51 14.16
C GLU A 156 -9.66 -10.84 15.39
N GLU A 157 -10.09 -11.82 16.21
CA GLU A 157 -9.30 -12.33 17.33
C GLU A 157 -7.96 -12.90 16.86
N VAL A 158 -7.97 -13.81 15.88
CA VAL A 158 -6.75 -14.41 15.31
C VAL A 158 -5.82 -13.35 14.71
N TYR A 159 -6.38 -12.33 14.05
CA TYR A 159 -5.64 -11.19 13.52
C TYR A 159 -4.93 -10.44 14.65
N ARG A 160 -5.66 -10.06 15.70
CA ARG A 160 -5.14 -9.28 16.84
C ARG A 160 -4.08 -10.05 17.62
N GLU A 161 -4.32 -11.33 17.89
CA GLU A 161 -3.36 -12.21 18.57
C GLU A 161 -2.04 -12.32 17.78
N ASN A 162 -2.11 -12.55 16.47
CA ASN A 162 -0.93 -12.67 15.63
C ASN A 162 -0.22 -11.34 15.43
N PHE A 163 -0.99 -10.25 15.35
CA PHE A 163 -0.43 -8.91 15.24
C PHE A 163 0.39 -8.58 16.49
N PHE A 164 -0.18 -8.78 17.68
CA PHE A 164 0.53 -8.55 18.94
C PHE A 164 1.78 -9.43 19.07
N ARG A 165 1.71 -10.72 18.69
CA ARG A 165 2.85 -11.64 18.76
C ARG A 165 4.01 -11.27 17.85
N VAL A 166 3.74 -10.63 16.71
CA VAL A 166 4.78 -10.25 15.73
C VAL A 166 5.28 -8.84 15.99
N PHE A 167 4.41 -7.89 16.31
CA PHE A 167 4.73 -6.47 16.42
C PHE A 167 4.88 -5.97 17.87
N GLY A 168 4.54 -6.79 18.87
CA GLY A 168 4.66 -6.46 20.30
C GLY A 168 3.68 -5.37 20.78
N LYS A 169 2.72 -4.97 19.94
CA LYS A 169 1.71 -3.94 20.18
C LYS A 169 0.41 -4.35 19.53
N THR A 170 -0.71 -3.86 20.05
CA THR A 170 -2.02 -4.03 19.40
C THR A 170 -2.10 -3.20 18.11
N PRO A 171 -2.98 -3.54 17.15
CA PRO A 171 -3.19 -2.73 15.95
C PRO A 171 -3.47 -1.25 16.27
N GLU A 172 -4.27 -0.98 17.30
CA GLU A 172 -4.62 0.38 17.73
C GLU A 172 -3.42 1.15 18.28
N GLU A 173 -2.60 0.52 19.14
CA GLU A 173 -1.33 1.09 19.62
C GLU A 173 -0.33 1.28 18.48
N PHE A 174 -0.49 0.52 17.39
CA PHE A 174 0.25 0.66 16.15
C PHE A 174 -0.33 1.71 15.19
N GLY A 175 -1.42 2.39 15.57
CA GLY A 175 -2.09 3.42 14.76
C GLY A 175 -3.05 2.88 13.70
N LEU A 176 -3.31 1.57 13.69
CA LEU A 176 -4.30 0.91 12.84
C LEU A 176 -5.63 0.86 13.61
N THR A 177 -6.46 1.89 13.46
CA THR A 177 -7.82 1.87 14.00
C THR A 177 -8.82 1.45 12.92
N SER A 178 -9.83 0.67 13.31
CA SER A 178 -10.93 0.22 12.45
C SER A 178 -11.86 1.35 11.96
N ASN A 179 -11.58 2.59 12.34
CA ASN A 179 -12.32 3.73 11.86
C ASN A 179 -11.80 4.06 10.45
N ALA A 180 -12.44 3.46 9.44
CA ALA A 180 -12.60 4.20 8.19
C ALA A 180 -13.06 5.62 8.58
N PRO A 181 -12.44 6.70 8.07
CA PRO A 181 -12.93 8.03 8.36
C PRO A 181 -14.41 8.05 8.01
N THR A 182 -15.27 8.21 9.02
CA THR A 182 -16.65 8.59 8.79
C THR A 182 -16.55 9.86 7.96
N VAL A 183 -16.95 9.79 6.69
CA VAL A 183 -17.14 10.98 5.87
C VAL A 183 -18.36 11.68 6.44
N THR A 184 -18.18 12.38 7.56
CA THR A 184 -19.19 13.23 8.20
C THR A 184 -19.12 14.64 7.62
N ARG A 185 -18.87 14.73 6.32
CA ARG A 185 -19.02 15.95 5.54
C ARG A 185 -19.80 15.55 4.31
N GLU A 186 -21.10 15.79 4.35
CA GLU A 186 -21.87 15.93 3.12
C GLU A 186 -21.10 16.88 2.19
N PRO A 187 -20.97 16.55 0.90
CA PRO A 187 -20.28 17.39 -0.06
C PRO A 187 -21.09 18.68 -0.22
N LYS A 188 -20.76 19.70 0.59
CA LYS A 188 -21.18 21.06 0.33
C LYS A 188 -20.45 21.54 -0.92
N GLU A 189 -21.15 21.42 -2.03
CA GLU A 189 -21.12 22.29 -3.19
C GLU A 189 -19.73 22.65 -3.73
N PHE A 190 -19.20 21.80 -4.62
CA PHE A 190 -18.43 22.34 -5.73
C PHE A 190 -19.39 23.04 -6.69
N ILE A 191 -19.71 24.31 -6.43
CA ILE A 191 -20.25 25.17 -7.48
C ILE A 191 -19.14 25.37 -8.51
N VAL A 192 -19.22 24.60 -9.59
CA VAL A 192 -18.53 24.94 -10.84
C VAL A 192 -19.17 26.22 -11.34
N LYS A 193 -18.47 27.35 -11.22
CA LYS A 193 -18.83 28.54 -12.00
C LYS A 193 -18.61 28.19 -13.47
N ASN A 194 -19.69 27.93 -14.20
CA ASN A 194 -19.64 27.85 -15.65
C ASN A 194 -19.09 29.17 -16.21
N PRO A 195 -18.20 29.13 -17.21
CA PRO A 195 -17.77 30.34 -17.91
C PRO A 195 -18.95 30.99 -18.65
N PRO A 196 -18.93 32.31 -18.87
CA PRO A 196 -20.03 33.02 -19.51
C PRO A 196 -20.27 32.49 -20.92
N THR A 197 -21.53 32.18 -21.21
CA THR A 197 -22.01 31.85 -22.55
C THR A 197 -21.77 33.04 -23.47
N VAL A 198 -20.89 32.88 -24.45
CA VAL A 198 -20.77 33.83 -25.57
C VAL A 198 -21.96 33.57 -26.48
N THR A 199 -22.92 34.48 -26.48
CA THR A 199 -24.01 34.52 -27.47
C THR A 199 -23.41 34.95 -28.81
N PRO A 200 -23.56 34.19 -29.91
CA PRO A 200 -23.16 34.66 -31.23
C PRO A 200 -24.11 35.77 -31.69
N GLU A 201 -23.57 36.85 -32.26
CA GLU A 201 -24.33 37.91 -32.91
C GLU A 201 -25.13 37.34 -34.10
N PRO A 202 -26.36 37.78 -34.34
CA PRO A 202 -27.13 37.36 -35.51
C PRO A 202 -26.52 37.94 -36.80
N GLU A 203 -26.33 37.05 -37.79
CA GLU A 203 -25.95 37.40 -39.15
C GLU A 203 -26.87 38.50 -39.71
N LYS A 204 -26.28 39.60 -40.16
CA LYS A 204 -26.98 40.61 -40.96
C LYS A 204 -27.27 40.03 -42.34
N ILE A 205 -28.54 39.75 -42.59
CA ILE A 205 -29.08 39.52 -43.93
C ILE A 205 -29.27 40.89 -44.59
N ILE A 206 -28.36 41.27 -45.51
CA ILE A 206 -28.66 42.07 -46.72
C ILE A 206 -27.66 41.65 -47.81
#